data_AF-A0A948RH98-F1
#
_entry.id   AF-A0A948RH98-F1
#
_cell.length_a   1.000
_cell.length_b   1.000
_cell.length_c   1.000
_cell.angle_alpha   90.00
_cell.angle_beta   90.00
_cell.angle_gamma   90.00
#
_symmetry.space_group_name_H-M   'P 1'
#
loop_
_entity.id
_entity.type
_entity.pdbx_description
1 polymer ?
#
loop_
_entity_poly.entity_id
_entity_poly.type
_entity_poly.pdbx_seq_one_letter_code
_entity_poly.pdbx_strand_id
1 'polypeptide(L)'
;IRERLQVREGEDVLFRLNEQGQVVIEQVQMIDPEQAWFWSERWQKAMQESQNDYNNGNYVEFENMDDAIKYLNEYADAKDKTK
;
A
#
# COMPACT_ATOMS: atom_id res chain seq x y z
N ILE A 1 27.96 -2.60 -12.99
CA ILE A 1 26.82 -1.70 -13.30
C ILE A 1 25.51 -2.28 -12.73
N ARG A 2 25.11 -3.52 -13.10
CA ARG A 2 23.93 -4.21 -12.55
C ARG A 2 23.84 -4.23 -11.01
N GLU A 3 24.92 -4.61 -10.32
CA GLU A 3 24.94 -4.66 -8.84
C GLU A 3 24.80 -3.28 -8.18
N ARG A 4 25.27 -2.21 -8.84
CA ARG A 4 25.13 -0.84 -8.33
C ARG A 4 23.74 -0.25 -8.57
N LEU A 5 23.02 -0.73 -9.59
CA LEU A 5 21.64 -0.35 -9.88
C LEU A 5 20.62 -1.26 -9.16
N GLN A 6 21.07 -2.30 -8.45
CA GLN A 6 20.24 -3.26 -7.72
C GLN A 6 19.13 -3.93 -8.56
N VAL A 7 19.35 -4.05 -9.87
CA VAL A 7 18.38 -4.59 -10.82
C VAL A 7 18.63 -6.09 -11.02
N ARG A 8 17.56 -6.88 -11.01
CA ARG A 8 17.61 -8.32 -11.30
C ARG A 8 17.43 -8.58 -12.79
N GLU A 9 17.86 -9.76 -13.24
CA GLU A 9 17.63 -10.18 -14.62
C GLU A 9 16.11 -10.33 -14.86
N GLY A 10 15.57 -9.63 -15.86
CA GLY A 10 14.14 -9.57 -16.16
C GLY A 10 13.39 -8.36 -15.61
N GLU A 11 14.04 -7.46 -14.86
CA GLU A 11 13.45 -6.19 -14.41
C GLU A 11 13.67 -5.06 -15.43
N ASP A 12 12.68 -4.19 -15.55
CA ASP A 12 12.71 -3.07 -16.48
C ASP A 12 13.61 -1.92 -15.99
N VAL A 13 14.25 -1.26 -16.96
CA VAL A 13 15.05 -0.05 -16.73
C VAL A 13 14.68 1.02 -17.73
N LEU A 14 14.64 2.26 -17.27
CA LEU A 14 14.36 3.41 -18.12
C LEU A 14 15.66 4.07 -18.55
N PHE A 15 15.80 4.28 -19.86
CA PHE A 15 16.89 5.07 -20.43
C PHE A 15 16.38 6.47 -20.74
N ARG A 16 17.10 7.48 -20.25
CA ARG A 16 16.79 8.89 -20.52
C ARG A 16 18.07 9.67 -20.83
N LEU A 17 17.98 10.60 -21.77
CA LEU A 17 19.06 11.55 -22.04
C LEU A 17 18.92 12.71 -21.04
N ASN A 18 19.98 13.00 -20.29
CA ASN A 18 19.99 14.19 -19.44
C ASN A 18 20.31 15.45 -20.24
N GLU A 19 20.14 16.61 -19.63
CA GLU A 19 20.42 17.92 -20.24
C GLU A 19 21.88 18.10 -20.70
N GLN A 20 22.78 17.25 -20.22
CA GLN A 20 24.21 17.24 -20.53
C GLN A 20 24.56 16.25 -21.66
N GLY A 21 23.56 15.61 -22.28
CA GLY A 21 23.74 14.66 -23.37
C GLY A 21 24.22 13.27 -22.92
N GLN A 22 24.15 12.96 -21.63
CA GLN A 22 24.52 11.66 -21.08
C GLN A 22 23.32 10.72 -21.03
N VAL A 23 23.54 9.43 -21.28
CA VAL A 23 22.53 8.39 -21.09
C VAL A 23 22.49 8.01 -19.61
N VAL A 24 21.36 8.27 -18.96
CA VAL A 24 21.07 7.89 -17.57
C VAL A 24 20.17 6.67 -17.58
N ILE A 25 20.49 5.70 -16.73
CA ILE A 25 19.74 4.45 -16.55
C ILE A 25 19.14 4.48 -15.15
N GLU A 26 17.82 4.38 -15.05
CA GLU A 26 17.09 4.35 -13.79
C GLU A 26 16.37 3.01 -13.62
N GLN A 27 16.43 2.47 -12.40
CA GLN A 27 15.58 1.33 -12.04
C GLN A 27 14.14 1.82 -11.98
N VAL A 28 13.24 1.17 -12.72
CA VAL A 28 11.82 1.51 -12.68
C VAL A 28 11.06 0.29 -12.21
N GLN A 29 10.38 0.45 -11.08
CA GLN A 29 9.35 -0.50 -10.69
C GLN A 29 8.11 -0.17 -11.52
N MET A 30 7.87 -0.93 -12.58
CA MET A 30 6.60 -0.86 -13.31
C MET A 30 5.51 -1.41 -12.39
N ILE A 31 4.78 -0.50 -11.76
CA ILE A 31 3.57 -0.84 -11.02
C ILE A 31 2.45 -0.88 -12.05
N ASP A 32 1.75 -2.03 -12.13
CA ASP A 32 0.52 -2.14 -12.91
C ASP A 32 -0.43 -0.99 -12.51
N PRO A 33 -0.89 -0.15 -13.45
CA PRO A 33 -1.82 0.94 -13.15
C PRO A 33 -3.07 0.49 -12.39
N GLU A 34 -3.54 -0.76 -12.62
CA GLU A 34 -4.67 -1.34 -11.90
C GLU A 34 -4.37 -1.60 -10.41
N GLN A 35 -3.09 -1.66 -10.04
CA GLN A 35 -2.60 -1.90 -8.68
C GLN A 35 -1.92 -0.68 -8.06
N ALA A 36 -1.79 0.44 -8.80
CA ALA A 36 -1.11 1.64 -8.32
C ALA A 36 -1.72 2.22 -7.04
N TRP A 37 -3.03 2.05 -6.84
CA TRP A 37 -3.72 2.50 -5.63
C TRP A 37 -3.17 1.88 -4.33
N PHE A 38 -2.63 0.65 -4.41
CA PHE A 38 -2.05 -0.06 -3.26
C PHE A 38 -0.81 0.68 -2.73
N TRP A 39 -0.06 1.33 -3.62
CA TRP A 39 1.15 2.07 -3.31
C TRP A 39 0.89 3.54 -2.95
N SER A 40 -0.37 3.98 -2.96
CA SER A 40 -0.72 5.32 -2.52
C SER A 40 -0.39 5.51 -1.03
N GLU A 41 0.09 6.70 -0.67
CA GLU A 41 0.41 7.03 0.73
C GLU A 41 -0.77 6.77 1.68
N ARG A 42 -1.99 7.09 1.23
CA ARG A 42 -3.22 6.81 1.98
C ARG A 42 -3.34 5.32 2.31
N TRP A 43 -3.12 4.46 1.32
CA TRP A 43 -3.27 3.02 1.50
C TRP A 43 -2.17 2.45 2.41
N GLN A 44 -0.92 2.84 2.17
CA GLN A 44 0.21 2.40 2.98
C GLN A 44 0.07 2.84 4.44
N LYS A 45 -0.40 4.06 4.68
CA LYS A 45 -0.68 4.55 6.04
C LYS A 45 -1.79 3.76 6.73
N ALA A 46 -2.91 3.54 6.06
CA ALA A 46 -4.00 2.73 6.61
C ALA A 46 -3.56 1.28 6.90
N MET A 47 -2.71 0.71 6.04
CA MET A 47 -2.12 -0.62 6.26
C MET A 47 -1.22 -0.62 7.51
N GLN A 48 -0.37 0.38 7.67
CA GLN A 48 0.49 0.49 8.84
C GLN A 48 -0.31 0.67 10.13
N GLU A 49 -1.35 1.51 10.12
CA GLU A 49 -2.26 1.69 11.25
C GLU A 49 -2.94 0.36 11.62
N SER A 50 -3.49 -0.35 10.63
CA SER A 50 -4.12 -1.66 10.86
C SER A 50 -3.14 -2.70 11.42
N GLN A 51 -1.89 -2.71 10.94
CA GLN A 51 -0.86 -3.62 11.46
C GLN A 51 -0.48 -3.29 12.91
N ASN A 52 -0.40 -1.99 13.24
CA ASN A 52 -0.15 -1.56 14.61
C ASN A 52 -1.29 -1.95 15.53
N ASP A 53 -2.54 -1.81 15.08
CA ASP A 53 -3.71 -2.22 15.85
C ASP A 53 -3.72 -3.73 16.11
N TYR A 54 -3.40 -4.54 15.11
CA TYR A 54 -3.22 -5.97 15.29
C TYR A 54 -2.15 -6.30 16.33
N ASN A 55 -0.96 -5.68 16.21
CA ASN A 55 0.17 -5.94 17.12
C ASN A 55 -0.10 -5.52 18.56
N ASN A 56 -0.90 -4.47 18.75
CA ASN A 56 -1.25 -3.96 20.08
C ASN A 56 -2.51 -4.63 20.67
N GLY A 57 -3.15 -5.55 19.95
CA GLY A 57 -4.41 -6.15 20.40
C GLY A 57 -5.62 -5.22 20.28
N ASN A 58 -5.53 -4.15 19.51
CA ASN A 58 -6.62 -3.21 19.24
C ASN A 58 -7.56 -3.75 18.16
N TYR A 59 -8.08 -4.95 18.36
CA TYR A 59 -9.04 -5.57 17.45
C TYR A 59 -10.12 -6.29 18.26
N VAL A 60 -11.23 -6.59 17.60
CA VAL A 60 -12.34 -7.34 18.21
C VAL A 60 -12.44 -8.68 17.50
N GLU A 61 -12.47 -9.76 18.29
CA GLU A 61 -12.76 -11.10 17.78
C GLU A 61 -14.24 -11.41 17.92
N PHE A 62 -14.77 -12.19 16.99
CA PHE A 62 -16.16 -12.64 16.99
C PHE A 62 -16.20 -14.14 16.81
N GLU A 63 -17.03 -14.83 17.59
CA GLU A 63 -17.19 -16.28 17.50
C GLU A 63 -18.06 -16.70 16.30
N ASN A 64 -18.89 -15.79 15.80
CA ASN A 64 -19.77 -16.02 14.66
C ASN A 64 -19.93 -14.76 13.79
N MET A 65 -20.43 -14.98 12.58
CA MET A 65 -20.59 -13.91 11.58
C MET A 65 -21.69 -12.91 11.94
N ASP A 66 -22.77 -13.36 12.59
CA ASP A 66 -23.91 -12.50 12.92
C ASP A 66 -23.50 -11.40 13.91
N ASP A 67 -22.68 -11.74 14.91
CA ASP A 67 -22.14 -10.79 15.88
C ASP A 67 -21.20 -9.77 15.20
N ALA A 68 -20.36 -10.23 14.27
CA ALA A 68 -19.47 -9.35 13.51
C ALA A 68 -20.25 -8.34 12.63
N ILE A 69 -21.29 -8.80 11.94
CA ILE A 69 -22.15 -7.95 11.10
C ILE A 69 -22.91 -6.95 11.98
N LYS A 70 -23.45 -7.39 13.11
CA LYS A 70 -24.15 -6.50 14.04
C LYS A 70 -23.22 -5.39 14.55
N TYR A 71 -22.03 -5.75 15.00
CA TYR A 71 -21.02 -4.77 15.45
C TYR A 71 -20.68 -3.76 14.35
N LEU A 72 -20.47 -4.23 13.11
CA LEU A 72 -20.14 -3.36 11.98
C LEU A 72 -21.24 -2.33 11.70
N ASN A 73 -22.51 -2.77 11.71
CA ASN A 73 -23.65 -1.89 11.50
C ASN A 73 -23.78 -0.85 12.62
N GLU A 74 -23.65 -1.26 13.89
CA GLU A 74 -23.68 -0.35 15.04
C GLU A 74 -22.54 0.67 14.99
N TYR A 75 -21.34 0.25 14.60
CA TYR A 75 -20.19 1.13 14.42
C TYR A 75 -20.42 2.16 13.30
N ALA A 76 -20.98 1.73 12.16
CA ALA A 76 -21.31 2.63 11.05
C ALA A 76 -22.34 3.69 11.46
N ASP A 77 -23.44 3.26 12.10
CA ASP A 77 -24.51 4.14 12.59
C ASP A 77 -24.01 5.15 13.63
N ALA A 78 -23.09 4.74 14.50
CA ALA A 78 -22.49 5.63 15.49
C ALA A 78 -21.64 6.73 14.83
N LYS A 79 -20.85 6.38 13.80
CA LYS A 79 -20.02 7.33 13.06
C LYS A 79 -20.82 8.37 12.31
N ASP A 80 -21.95 7.98 11.72
CA ASP A 80 -22.83 8.90 11.00
C ASP A 80 -23.51 9.91 11.94
N LYS A 81 -23.79 9.53 13.19
CA LYS A 81 -24.34 10.45 14.21
C LYS A 81 -23.31 11.43 14.77
N THR A 82 -22.01 11.18 14.58
CA THR A 82 -20.93 12.05 15.09
C THR A 82 -20.41 13.05 14.05
N LYS A 83 -21.01 13.08 12.85
CA LYS A 83 -20.61 13.90 11.71
C LYS A 83 -21.63 15.00 11.43
#